data_AF-A0A519LRR6-F1
#
_entry.id   AF-A0A519LRR6-F1
#
_cell.length_a   1.000
_cell.length_b   1.000
_cell.length_c   1.000
_cell.angle_alpha   90.00
_cell.angle_beta   90.00
_cell.angle_gamma   90.00
#
_symmetry.space_group_name_H-M   'P 1'
#
loop_
_entity.id
_entity.type
_entity.pdbx_description
1 polymer ?
#
loop_
_entity_poly.entity_id
_entity_poly.type
_entity_poly.pdbx_seq_one_letter_code
_entity_poly.pdbx_strand_id
1 'polypeptide(L)'
;MKKLGVVITDGVGFRNFVMSDFITEASAQFDKIIIYSGLPESCYKNFDNPKLEIKELAVFKEGKSTWAFRKWKELAHLQKYKSFYGMRDNLKVGYPVNNSVRSVFIKSLYVFTKYIHSNASILFAEKLQFSSFSKNAITKEYIRILKEDKPSHLFFTHQRPPYLAPFLYAAIQSKIPTSTFIFSWDNLASKGRMLGSFDNFLVWSQLMKDELLYFYPNVKGQNVEIVGTPQFEPYVLSKYESSKENFFSKFNLDPAKKIICYSCADVSIGPNDPIVIKTIAEAIRNNEIEFPVQLLVRTSPAEDDRRFKAIRDEFPEIIWNVPKWVLTRENHQESWSQRIPSQEDITDLRSLLENSDLSINMCSTMSLDFMLFDKPVINTVFGNRQNGLYDDQRFLNYIHYKKVTDGNAVTIAKDKKQLIDQINQSLINPDERKKERKNMIDLQIGQELPGTSKRIAQTLSTFNE
;
A
#
# COMPACT_ATOMS: atom_id res chain seq x y z
N MET A 1 -26.09 -22.21 3.01
CA MET A 1 -24.63 -22.33 2.93
C MET A 1 -24.04 -20.94 2.75
N LYS A 2 -23.33 -20.40 3.75
CA LYS A 2 -22.64 -19.12 3.68
C LYS A 2 -21.34 -19.30 2.90
N LYS A 3 -21.23 -18.64 1.74
CA LYS A 3 -20.07 -18.75 0.83
C LYS A 3 -19.41 -17.39 0.67
N LEU A 4 -18.20 -17.23 1.18
CA LEU A 4 -17.44 -15.99 1.01
C LEU A 4 -16.63 -16.05 -0.28
N GLY A 5 -16.84 -15.10 -1.19
CA GLY A 5 -15.89 -14.85 -2.27
C GLY A 5 -14.87 -13.80 -1.85
N VAL A 6 -13.59 -14.08 -2.00
CA VAL A 6 -12.48 -13.17 -1.67
C VAL A 6 -11.76 -12.80 -2.95
N VAL A 7 -11.72 -11.52 -3.30
CA VAL A 7 -11.06 -11.03 -4.51
C VAL A 7 -9.63 -10.58 -4.17
N ILE A 8 -8.66 -11.47 -4.40
CA ILE A 8 -7.23 -11.17 -4.21
C ILE A 8 -6.70 -10.51 -5.48
N THR A 9 -6.31 -9.25 -5.36
CA THR A 9 -6.04 -8.41 -6.55
C THR A 9 -4.59 -8.46 -7.03
N ASP A 10 -3.66 -8.52 -6.09
CA ASP A 10 -2.22 -8.34 -6.28
C ASP A 10 -1.45 -9.01 -5.15
N GLY A 11 -0.11 -8.98 -5.22
CA GLY A 11 0.73 -9.61 -4.22
C GLY A 11 0.72 -8.96 -2.84
N VAL A 12 0.28 -7.70 -2.71
CA VAL A 12 0.08 -7.10 -1.38
C VAL A 12 -1.21 -7.63 -0.77
N GLY A 13 -2.28 -7.78 -1.56
CA GLY A 13 -3.48 -8.49 -1.16
C GLY A 13 -3.19 -9.94 -0.75
N PHE A 14 -2.32 -10.62 -1.50
CA PHE A 14 -1.83 -11.96 -1.15
C PHE A 14 -1.09 -11.96 0.20
N ARG A 15 -0.13 -11.05 0.40
CA ARG A 15 0.57 -10.91 1.68
C ARG A 15 -0.40 -10.69 2.85
N ASN A 16 -1.36 -9.79 2.68
CA ASN A 16 -2.21 -9.33 3.76
C ASN A 16 -3.34 -10.32 4.11
N PHE A 17 -3.86 -11.07 3.15
CA PHE A 17 -5.05 -11.93 3.37
C PHE A 17 -4.79 -13.42 3.13
N VAL A 18 -3.75 -13.80 2.39
CA VAL A 18 -3.43 -15.20 2.11
C VAL A 18 -2.31 -15.67 3.03
N MET A 19 -1.29 -14.85 3.24
CA MET A 19 -0.16 -15.18 4.12
C MET A 19 -0.42 -14.84 5.61
N SER A 20 -1.49 -14.11 5.93
CA SER A 20 -1.97 -13.93 7.32
C SER A 20 -2.78 -15.14 7.79
N ASP A 21 -3.50 -15.00 8.91
CA ASP A 21 -4.39 -16.05 9.41
C ASP A 21 -5.84 -15.90 8.89
N PHE A 22 -6.07 -14.95 7.98
CA PHE A 22 -7.41 -14.59 7.50
C PHE A 22 -8.17 -15.75 6.87
N ILE A 23 -7.53 -16.58 6.03
CA ILE A 23 -8.22 -17.74 5.42
C ILE A 23 -8.64 -18.76 6.49
N THR A 24 -7.81 -18.99 7.50
CA THR A 24 -8.13 -19.86 8.64
C THR A 24 -9.31 -19.32 9.43
N GLU A 25 -9.27 -18.04 9.79
CA GLU A 25 -10.34 -17.36 10.53
C GLU A 25 -11.65 -17.28 9.75
N ALA A 26 -11.59 -17.00 8.45
CA ALA A 26 -12.76 -17.02 7.56
C ALA A 26 -13.34 -18.44 7.44
N SER A 27 -12.50 -19.47 7.45
CA SER A 27 -12.97 -20.87 7.34
C SER A 27 -13.75 -21.31 8.58
N ALA A 28 -13.57 -20.63 9.72
CA ALA A 28 -14.37 -20.83 10.92
C ALA A 28 -15.75 -20.14 10.83
N GLN A 29 -15.91 -19.11 10.00
CA GLN A 29 -17.14 -18.32 9.86
C GLN A 29 -18.01 -18.72 8.66
N PHE A 30 -17.40 -19.35 7.64
CA PHE A 30 -18.04 -19.68 6.38
C PHE A 30 -18.00 -21.18 6.08
N ASP A 31 -18.99 -21.65 5.31
CA ASP A 31 -19.04 -23.05 4.87
C ASP A 31 -18.06 -23.30 3.72
N LYS A 32 -17.81 -22.28 2.91
CA LYS A 32 -16.89 -22.31 1.77
C LYS A 32 -16.29 -20.94 1.50
N ILE A 33 -15.02 -20.90 1.14
CA ILE A 33 -14.29 -19.72 0.68
C ILE A 33 -13.90 -19.94 -0.78
N ILE A 34 -14.17 -18.95 -1.63
CA ILE A 34 -13.76 -18.96 -3.04
C ILE A 34 -12.84 -17.77 -3.25
N ILE A 35 -11.56 -18.00 -3.54
CA ILE A 35 -10.63 -16.95 -3.92
C ILE A 35 -10.79 -16.69 -5.43
N TYR A 36 -11.23 -15.49 -5.77
CA TYR A 36 -11.20 -14.95 -7.13
C TYR A 36 -9.90 -14.16 -7.30
N SER A 37 -8.90 -14.79 -7.90
CA SER A 37 -7.53 -14.30 -7.89
C SER A 37 -7.15 -13.55 -9.17
N GLY A 38 -6.64 -12.33 -9.03
CA GLY A 38 -5.91 -11.62 -10.09
C GLY A 38 -4.50 -12.18 -10.33
N LEU A 39 -3.97 -12.99 -9.41
CA LEU A 39 -2.70 -13.72 -9.51
C LEU A 39 -2.91 -15.15 -10.05
N PRO A 40 -1.89 -15.78 -10.64
CA PRO A 40 -1.98 -17.17 -11.07
C PRO A 40 -2.38 -18.15 -9.97
N GLU A 41 -3.20 -19.17 -10.30
CA GLU A 41 -3.60 -20.21 -9.34
C GLU A 41 -2.40 -20.95 -8.72
N SER A 42 -1.30 -21.06 -9.48
CA SER A 42 -0.05 -21.66 -9.03
C SER A 42 0.59 -20.98 -7.80
N CYS A 43 0.21 -19.73 -7.49
CA CYS A 43 0.69 -19.00 -6.32
C CYS A 43 0.15 -19.59 -5.00
N TYR A 44 -0.94 -20.35 -5.06
CA TYR A 44 -1.68 -20.82 -3.89
C TYR A 44 -1.40 -22.28 -3.54
N LYS A 45 -0.45 -22.94 -4.23
CA LYS A 45 -0.17 -24.39 -4.08
C LYS A 45 0.11 -24.87 -2.66
N ASN A 46 0.59 -23.98 -1.79
CA ASN A 46 0.94 -24.30 -0.40
C ASN A 46 -0.22 -24.07 0.58
N PHE A 47 -1.41 -23.70 0.09
CA PHE A 47 -2.60 -23.48 0.91
C PHE A 47 -3.56 -24.66 0.72
N ASP A 48 -3.40 -25.67 1.56
CA ASP A 48 -4.33 -26.80 1.64
C ASP A 48 -5.40 -26.51 2.69
N ASN A 49 -6.63 -26.23 2.25
CA ASN A 49 -7.77 -26.06 3.12
C ASN A 49 -9.02 -26.64 2.44
N PRO A 50 -9.72 -27.61 3.05
CA PRO A 50 -10.83 -28.32 2.41
C PRO A 50 -12.04 -27.42 2.10
N LYS A 51 -12.13 -26.24 2.71
CA LYS A 51 -13.17 -25.24 2.44
C LYS A 51 -12.77 -24.20 1.39
N LEU A 52 -11.54 -24.26 0.88
CA LEU A 52 -10.98 -23.27 -0.03
C LEU A 52 -11.05 -23.75 -1.49
N GLU A 53 -11.58 -22.91 -2.36
CA GLU A 53 -11.49 -23.06 -3.81
C GLU A 53 -10.79 -21.84 -4.39
N ILE A 54 -9.90 -22.03 -5.36
CA ILE A 54 -9.19 -20.93 -6.03
C ILE A 54 -9.66 -20.86 -7.49
N LYS A 55 -9.94 -19.65 -7.96
CA LYS A 55 -10.28 -19.35 -9.35
C LYS A 55 -9.45 -18.18 -9.84
N GLU A 56 -8.56 -18.44 -10.77
CA GLU A 56 -7.83 -17.40 -11.48
C GLU A 56 -8.79 -16.60 -12.38
N LEU A 57 -8.77 -15.28 -12.26
CA LEU A 57 -9.57 -14.37 -13.08
C LEU A 57 -8.83 -14.02 -14.37
N ALA A 58 -9.54 -14.09 -15.49
CA ALA A 58 -9.02 -13.69 -16.80
C ALA A 58 -8.63 -12.19 -16.82
N VAL A 59 -7.44 -11.85 -17.34
CA VAL A 59 -6.96 -10.46 -17.32
C VAL A 59 -7.78 -9.56 -18.25
N PHE A 60 -8.56 -8.64 -17.67
CA PHE A 60 -9.34 -7.68 -18.43
C PHE A 60 -8.44 -6.61 -19.09
N LYS A 61 -8.57 -6.46 -20.41
CA LYS A 61 -7.93 -5.38 -21.17
C LYS A 61 -8.92 -4.24 -21.41
N GLU A 62 -8.58 -3.04 -20.95
CA GLU A 62 -9.47 -1.89 -20.99
C GLU A 62 -9.66 -1.33 -22.41
N GLY A 63 -10.93 -1.20 -22.84
CA GLY A 63 -11.30 -0.58 -24.10
C GLY A 63 -11.29 0.96 -24.04
N LYS A 64 -11.30 1.62 -25.21
CA LYS A 64 -11.20 3.09 -25.32
C LYS A 64 -12.32 3.84 -24.59
N SER A 65 -13.57 3.39 -24.72
CA SER A 65 -14.73 4.03 -24.08
C SER A 65 -14.69 3.84 -22.56
N THR A 66 -14.43 2.62 -22.10
CA THR A 66 -14.23 2.30 -20.69
C THR A 66 -13.16 3.19 -20.07
N TRP A 67 -12.01 3.31 -20.73
CA TRP A 67 -10.90 4.14 -20.31
C TRP A 67 -11.30 5.62 -20.20
N ALA A 68 -12.05 6.14 -21.18
CA ALA A 68 -12.50 7.54 -21.18
C ALA A 68 -13.44 7.83 -20.00
N PHE A 69 -14.42 6.96 -19.73
CA PHE A 69 -15.35 7.11 -18.60
C PHE A 69 -14.63 6.96 -17.26
N ARG A 70 -13.70 6.00 -17.15
CA ARG A 70 -12.85 5.86 -15.97
C ARG A 70 -12.01 7.12 -15.74
N LYS A 71 -11.40 7.68 -16.79
CA LYS A 71 -10.56 8.88 -16.68
C LYS A 71 -11.39 10.11 -16.32
N TRP A 72 -12.60 10.25 -16.84
CA TRP A 72 -13.56 11.26 -16.37
C TRP A 72 -13.83 11.08 -14.87
N LYS A 73 -14.24 9.88 -14.44
CA LYS A 73 -14.52 9.58 -13.03
C LYS A 73 -13.35 9.94 -12.11
N GLU A 74 -12.14 9.57 -12.49
CA GLU A 74 -10.90 9.88 -11.79
C GLU A 74 -10.66 11.39 -11.69
N LEU A 75 -10.64 12.10 -12.82
CA LEU A 75 -10.35 13.53 -12.86
C LEU A 75 -11.42 14.37 -12.15
N ALA A 76 -12.70 14.02 -12.29
CA ALA A 76 -13.78 14.68 -11.57
C ALA A 76 -13.61 14.54 -10.04
N HIS A 77 -13.23 13.35 -9.54
CA HIS A 77 -12.94 13.17 -8.12
C HIS A 77 -11.77 14.04 -7.65
N LEU A 78 -10.66 14.06 -8.40
CA LEU A 78 -9.51 14.89 -8.08
C LEU A 78 -9.84 16.40 -8.11
N GLN A 79 -10.61 16.86 -9.09
CA GLN A 79 -11.04 18.26 -9.21
C GLN A 79 -11.93 18.69 -8.04
N LYS A 80 -12.86 17.83 -7.63
CA LYS A 80 -13.75 18.08 -6.49
C LYS A 80 -12.97 18.31 -5.19
N TYR A 81 -11.90 17.55 -4.97
CA TYR A 81 -11.09 17.61 -3.75
C TYR A 81 -9.74 18.28 -3.95
N LYS A 82 -9.60 19.14 -4.97
CA LYS A 82 -8.34 19.82 -5.33
C LYS A 82 -7.76 20.75 -4.24
N SER A 83 -8.52 21.04 -3.18
CA SER A 83 -8.01 21.76 -2.01
C SER A 83 -6.99 20.93 -1.23
N PHE A 84 -7.07 19.60 -1.29
CA PHE A 84 -6.08 18.70 -0.70
C PHE A 84 -4.83 18.63 -1.59
N TYR A 85 -3.66 18.83 -0.98
CA TYR A 85 -2.39 18.90 -1.71
C TYR A 85 -2.18 17.67 -2.60
N GLY A 86 -2.36 16.45 -2.08
CA GLY A 86 -2.14 15.22 -2.83
C GLY A 86 -3.03 15.10 -4.06
N MET A 87 -4.31 15.50 -3.96
CA MET A 87 -5.24 15.51 -5.10
C MET A 87 -4.78 16.50 -6.19
N ARG A 88 -4.38 17.71 -5.76
CA ARG A 88 -3.86 18.74 -6.65
C ARG A 88 -2.55 18.34 -7.31
N ASP A 89 -1.66 17.68 -6.56
CA ASP A 89 -0.38 17.22 -7.07
C ASP A 89 -0.59 16.14 -8.14
N ASN A 90 -1.50 15.19 -7.90
CA ASN A 90 -1.90 14.20 -8.90
C ASN A 90 -2.47 14.83 -10.19
N LEU A 91 -3.29 15.88 -10.07
CA LEU A 91 -3.77 16.64 -11.24
C LEU A 91 -2.63 17.29 -12.03
N LYS A 92 -1.60 17.79 -11.34
CA LYS A 92 -0.44 18.44 -11.98
C LYS A 92 0.47 17.43 -12.65
N VAL A 93 0.89 16.40 -11.91
CA VAL A 93 1.79 15.34 -12.41
C VAL A 93 1.13 14.53 -13.52
N GLY A 94 -0.17 14.27 -13.41
CA GLY A 94 -0.93 13.51 -14.41
C GLY A 94 -1.34 14.32 -15.65
N TYR A 95 -1.01 15.61 -15.74
CA TYR A 95 -1.36 16.44 -16.90
C TYR A 95 -0.40 16.17 -18.07
N PRO A 96 -0.91 15.87 -19.30
CA PRO A 96 -0.04 15.56 -20.42
C PRO A 96 0.87 16.73 -20.82
N VAL A 97 2.17 16.46 -20.96
CA VAL A 97 3.16 17.46 -21.40
C VAL A 97 3.11 17.68 -22.92
N ASN A 98 2.95 16.60 -23.71
CA ASN A 98 2.93 16.67 -25.17
C ASN A 98 1.53 16.97 -25.77
N ASN A 99 1.46 17.11 -27.10
CA ASN A 99 0.24 17.42 -27.86
C ASN A 99 -0.17 16.31 -28.85
N SER A 100 0.14 15.04 -28.54
CA SER A 100 -0.41 13.93 -29.33
C SER A 100 -1.96 13.94 -29.31
N VAL A 101 -2.63 13.31 -30.28
CA VAL A 101 -4.10 13.22 -30.32
C VAL A 101 -4.68 12.70 -29.00
N ARG A 102 -4.04 11.67 -28.43
CA ARG A 102 -4.41 11.12 -27.11
C ARG A 102 -4.25 12.15 -25.99
N SER A 103 -3.16 12.91 -26.00
CA SER A 103 -2.90 13.94 -25.00
C SER A 103 -3.87 15.11 -25.11
N VAL A 104 -4.23 15.54 -26.32
CA VAL A 104 -5.25 16.58 -26.54
C VAL A 104 -6.60 16.12 -26.00
N PHE A 105 -6.99 14.86 -26.25
CA PHE A 105 -8.19 14.28 -25.65
C PHE A 105 -8.14 14.25 -24.11
N ILE A 106 -7.00 13.90 -23.51
CA ILE A 106 -6.85 13.97 -22.05
C ILE A 106 -6.99 15.41 -21.56
N LYS A 107 -6.32 16.38 -22.21
CA LYS A 107 -6.39 17.80 -21.85
C LYS A 107 -7.82 18.32 -21.92
N SER A 108 -8.62 17.90 -22.91
CA SER A 108 -10.04 18.27 -22.97
C SER A 108 -10.84 17.68 -21.80
N LEU A 109 -10.57 16.44 -21.36
CA LEU A 109 -11.17 15.88 -20.14
C LEU A 109 -10.76 16.67 -18.88
N TYR A 110 -9.52 17.15 -18.77
CA TYR A 110 -9.09 18.04 -17.69
C TYR A 110 -9.89 19.35 -17.68
N VAL A 111 -10.07 19.99 -18.84
CA VAL A 111 -10.86 21.23 -18.95
C VAL A 111 -12.33 20.96 -18.63
N PHE A 112 -12.90 19.90 -19.18
CA PHE A 112 -14.28 19.49 -18.95
C PHE A 112 -14.56 19.24 -17.45
N THR A 113 -13.70 18.48 -16.77
CA THR A 113 -13.88 18.16 -15.35
C THR A 113 -13.63 19.33 -14.42
N LYS A 114 -12.99 20.43 -14.85
CA LYS A 114 -12.98 21.68 -14.07
C LYS A 114 -14.38 22.23 -13.83
N TYR A 115 -15.33 21.96 -14.73
CA TYR A 115 -16.72 22.41 -14.63
C TYR A 115 -17.67 21.27 -14.22
N ILE A 116 -17.36 20.03 -14.60
CA ILE A 116 -18.23 18.85 -14.38
C ILE A 116 -17.57 17.86 -13.40
N HIS A 117 -17.70 18.12 -12.10
CA HIS A 117 -17.10 17.32 -11.01
C HIS A 117 -17.99 17.17 -9.76
N SER A 118 -19.31 17.28 -9.91
CA SER A 118 -20.24 17.00 -8.80
C SER A 118 -20.26 15.52 -8.44
N ASN A 119 -20.82 15.16 -7.28
CA ASN A 119 -21.00 13.75 -6.91
C ASN A 119 -21.86 13.01 -7.94
N ALA A 120 -22.92 13.68 -8.43
CA ALA A 120 -23.78 13.13 -9.46
C ALA A 120 -23.02 12.88 -10.78
N SER A 121 -22.13 13.78 -11.20
CA SER A 121 -21.34 13.56 -12.42
C SER A 121 -20.33 12.42 -12.27
N ILE A 122 -19.72 12.27 -11.09
CA ILE A 122 -18.79 11.15 -10.80
C ILE A 122 -19.55 9.81 -10.88
N LEU A 123 -20.72 9.72 -10.24
CA LEU A 123 -21.56 8.51 -10.29
C LEU A 123 -22.10 8.24 -11.70
N PHE A 124 -22.41 9.29 -12.47
CA PHE A 124 -22.83 9.13 -13.85
C PHE A 124 -21.69 8.58 -14.73
N ALA A 125 -20.47 9.09 -14.58
CA ALA A 125 -19.29 8.56 -15.26
C ALA A 125 -19.04 7.09 -14.88
N GLU A 126 -19.25 6.71 -13.62
CA GLU A 126 -19.20 5.32 -13.17
C GLU A 126 -20.27 4.46 -13.84
N LYS A 127 -21.53 4.93 -13.92
CA LYS A 127 -22.61 4.22 -14.60
C LYS A 127 -22.27 3.96 -16.07
N LEU A 128 -21.70 4.95 -16.76
CA LEU A 128 -21.25 4.82 -18.16
C LEU A 128 -20.09 3.84 -18.29
N GLN A 129 -19.09 3.92 -17.39
CA GLN A 129 -17.99 2.96 -17.31
C GLN A 129 -18.54 1.54 -17.15
N PHE A 130 -19.49 1.33 -16.22
CA PHE A 130 -20.06 0.01 -15.92
C PHE A 130 -20.88 -0.54 -17.09
N SER A 131 -21.66 0.33 -17.73
CA SER A 131 -22.44 -0.02 -18.92
C SER A 131 -21.54 -0.47 -20.08
N SER A 132 -20.33 0.09 -20.19
CA SER A 132 -19.36 -0.28 -21.21
C SER A 132 -18.83 -1.71 -21.06
N PHE A 133 -18.90 -2.31 -19.86
CA PHE A 133 -18.46 -3.68 -19.62
C PHE A 133 -19.43 -4.74 -20.15
N SER A 134 -20.71 -4.42 -20.30
CA SER A 134 -21.80 -5.37 -20.56
C SER A 134 -21.59 -6.30 -21.77
N LYS A 135 -20.94 -5.79 -22.83
CA LYS A 135 -20.71 -6.56 -24.07
C LYS A 135 -19.38 -7.31 -24.09
N ASN A 136 -18.48 -7.05 -23.14
CA ASN A 136 -17.15 -7.65 -23.11
C ASN A 136 -17.21 -9.15 -22.75
N ALA A 137 -16.43 -9.98 -23.44
CA ALA A 137 -16.43 -11.43 -23.26
C ALA A 137 -15.98 -11.86 -21.86
N ILE A 138 -14.92 -11.24 -21.33
CA ILE A 138 -14.39 -11.52 -19.97
C ILE A 138 -15.43 -11.15 -18.92
N THR A 139 -16.13 -10.01 -19.08
CA THR A 139 -17.22 -9.64 -18.17
C THR A 139 -18.36 -10.66 -18.16
N LYS A 140 -18.73 -11.20 -19.33
CA LYS A 140 -19.76 -12.25 -19.43
C LYS A 140 -19.30 -13.54 -18.76
N GLU A 141 -18.02 -13.89 -18.88
CA GLU A 141 -17.42 -15.02 -18.18
C GLU A 141 -17.48 -14.83 -16.66
N TYR A 142 -17.15 -13.65 -16.15
CA TYR A 142 -17.29 -13.34 -14.72
C TYR A 142 -18.72 -13.49 -14.22
N ILE A 143 -19.71 -13.00 -14.98
CA ILE A 143 -21.13 -13.19 -14.65
C ILE A 143 -21.49 -14.67 -14.59
N ARG A 144 -20.98 -15.47 -15.54
CA ARG A 144 -21.22 -16.92 -15.57
C ARG A 144 -20.63 -17.60 -14.32
N ILE A 145 -19.36 -17.33 -14.02
CA ILE A 145 -18.67 -17.88 -12.83
C ILE A 145 -19.44 -17.53 -11.55
N LEU A 146 -19.83 -16.27 -11.37
CA LEU A 146 -20.57 -15.85 -10.17
C LEU A 146 -21.98 -16.47 -10.07
N LYS A 147 -22.65 -16.71 -11.20
CA LYS A 147 -23.95 -17.42 -11.25
C LYS A 147 -23.84 -18.92 -10.96
N GLU A 148 -22.73 -19.54 -11.34
CA GLU A 148 -22.43 -20.94 -11.04
C GLU A 148 -22.06 -21.11 -9.55
N ASP A 149 -21.15 -20.28 -9.04
CA ASP A 149 -20.62 -20.37 -7.68
C ASP A 149 -21.62 -19.93 -6.60
N LYS A 150 -22.41 -18.89 -6.91
CA LYS A 150 -23.38 -18.23 -6.02
C LYS A 150 -22.80 -17.88 -4.64
N PRO A 151 -21.71 -17.09 -4.56
CA PRO A 151 -21.23 -16.61 -3.27
C PRO A 151 -22.31 -15.74 -2.61
N SER A 152 -22.44 -15.84 -1.28
CA SER A 152 -23.39 -15.00 -0.53
C SER A 152 -22.89 -13.56 -0.38
N HIS A 153 -21.58 -13.36 -0.46
CA HIS A 153 -20.93 -12.05 -0.38
C HIS A 153 -19.58 -12.05 -1.11
N LEU A 154 -19.21 -10.93 -1.72
CA LEU A 154 -17.87 -10.72 -2.29
C LEU A 154 -17.08 -9.65 -1.51
N PHE A 155 -15.88 -10.02 -1.06
CA PHE A 155 -14.96 -9.13 -0.38
C PHE A 155 -13.75 -8.80 -1.26
N PHE A 156 -13.60 -7.53 -1.62
CA PHE A 156 -12.48 -7.02 -2.41
C PHE A 156 -11.37 -6.53 -1.50
N THR A 157 -10.20 -7.18 -1.56
CA THR A 157 -9.04 -6.80 -0.72
C THR A 157 -8.38 -5.50 -1.16
N HIS A 158 -8.72 -4.99 -2.35
CA HIS A 158 -8.26 -3.70 -2.85
C HIS A 158 -9.35 -2.99 -3.69
N GLN A 159 -9.65 -1.75 -3.31
CA GLN A 159 -10.71 -0.90 -3.87
C GLN A 159 -10.33 -0.07 -5.12
N ARG A 160 -9.08 -0.12 -5.61
CA ARG A 160 -8.58 0.82 -6.65
C ARG A 160 -8.30 0.21 -8.03
N PRO A 161 -7.76 -1.01 -8.17
CA PRO A 161 -7.28 -1.49 -9.46
C PRO A 161 -8.41 -1.57 -10.51
N PRO A 162 -8.31 -0.81 -11.61
CA PRO A 162 -9.43 -0.62 -12.52
C PRO A 162 -9.80 -1.86 -13.32
N TYR A 163 -8.87 -2.80 -13.49
CA TYR A 163 -9.10 -4.06 -14.17
C TYR A 163 -10.04 -5.01 -13.40
N LEU A 164 -10.34 -4.74 -12.13
CA LEU A 164 -11.35 -5.46 -11.35
C LEU A 164 -12.75 -4.81 -11.38
N ALA A 165 -12.89 -3.60 -11.91
CA ALA A 165 -14.20 -2.97 -12.12
C ALA A 165 -15.21 -3.85 -12.92
N PRO A 166 -14.84 -4.59 -13.99
CA PRO A 166 -15.75 -5.52 -14.64
C PRO A 166 -16.19 -6.70 -13.75
N PHE A 167 -15.36 -7.14 -12.79
CA PHE A 167 -15.73 -8.19 -11.84
C PHE A 167 -16.74 -7.66 -10.81
N LEU A 168 -16.53 -6.44 -10.30
CA LEU A 168 -17.54 -5.74 -9.48
C LEU A 168 -18.85 -5.53 -10.25
N TYR A 169 -18.79 -5.13 -11.52
CA TYR A 169 -19.99 -5.04 -12.36
C TYR A 169 -20.71 -6.39 -12.47
N ALA A 170 -19.97 -7.49 -12.66
CA ALA A 170 -20.54 -8.83 -12.71
C ALA A 170 -21.26 -9.22 -11.40
N ALA A 171 -20.71 -8.83 -10.25
CA ALA A 171 -21.32 -9.01 -8.94
C ALA A 171 -22.66 -8.26 -8.81
N ILE A 172 -22.66 -6.97 -9.20
CA ILE A 172 -23.86 -6.13 -9.19
C ILE A 172 -24.94 -6.70 -10.12
N GLN A 173 -24.59 -7.12 -11.33
CA GLN A 173 -25.54 -7.75 -12.26
C GLN A 173 -26.10 -9.08 -11.72
N SER A 174 -25.30 -9.78 -10.92
CA SER A 174 -25.69 -11.03 -10.26
C SER A 174 -26.40 -10.81 -8.92
N LYS A 175 -26.60 -9.55 -8.50
CA LYS A 175 -27.20 -9.16 -7.22
C LYS A 175 -26.50 -9.75 -6.00
N ILE A 176 -25.17 -9.87 -6.07
CA ILE A 176 -24.34 -10.36 -4.96
C ILE A 176 -23.84 -9.15 -4.16
N PRO A 177 -24.09 -9.09 -2.85
CA PRO A 177 -23.57 -8.04 -1.97
C PRO A 177 -22.04 -7.98 -1.99
N THR A 178 -21.51 -6.76 -1.87
CA THR A 178 -20.09 -6.48 -2.02
C THR A 178 -19.53 -5.67 -0.85
N SER A 179 -18.29 -5.96 -0.50
CA SER A 179 -17.52 -5.14 0.44
C SER A 179 -16.11 -4.93 -0.06
N THR A 180 -15.44 -3.90 0.45
CA THR A 180 -14.03 -3.69 0.14
C THR A 180 -13.22 -3.25 1.36
N PHE A 181 -11.95 -3.62 1.36
CA PHE A 181 -10.97 -3.09 2.29
C PHE A 181 -10.31 -1.83 1.71
N ILE A 182 -10.19 -0.77 2.53
CA ILE A 182 -9.39 0.40 2.17
C ILE A 182 -7.92 0.05 2.33
N PHE A 183 -7.29 -0.27 1.19
CA PHE A 183 -5.97 -0.90 1.13
C PHE A 183 -4.81 -0.14 1.81
N SER A 184 -4.83 1.19 1.87
CA SER A 184 -3.71 2.00 2.34
C SER A 184 -4.20 3.34 2.87
N TRP A 185 -3.54 3.82 3.93
CA TRP A 185 -3.78 5.10 4.61
C TRP A 185 -3.71 6.35 3.73
N ASP A 186 -2.99 6.32 2.59
CA ASP A 186 -2.86 7.47 1.69
C ASP A 186 -3.94 7.49 0.59
N ASN A 187 -4.73 6.43 0.43
CA ASN A 187 -5.58 6.24 -0.74
C ASN A 187 -6.74 7.24 -0.84
N LEU A 188 -7.42 7.53 0.27
CA LEU A 188 -8.65 8.33 0.26
C LEU A 188 -8.36 9.82 0.01
N ALA A 189 -7.29 10.32 0.63
CA ALA A 189 -7.03 11.75 0.70
C ALA A 189 -6.01 12.27 -0.32
N SER A 190 -5.44 11.39 -1.15
CA SER A 190 -4.41 11.77 -2.12
C SER A 190 -4.51 11.16 -3.51
N LYS A 191 -5.41 10.19 -3.74
CA LYS A 191 -5.44 9.43 -5.00
C LYS A 191 -6.75 9.64 -5.77
N GLY A 192 -6.80 9.12 -6.99
CA GLY A 192 -8.01 9.10 -7.81
C GLY A 192 -9.14 8.27 -7.20
N ARG A 193 -10.27 8.20 -7.92
CA ARG A 193 -11.48 7.49 -7.48
C ARG A 193 -11.27 5.97 -7.40
N MET A 194 -11.96 5.31 -6.46
CA MET A 194 -12.13 3.85 -6.39
C MET A 194 -12.67 3.26 -7.71
N LEU A 195 -12.45 1.95 -7.89
CA LEU A 195 -12.88 1.21 -9.07
C LEU A 195 -14.39 1.21 -9.27
N GLY A 196 -15.17 1.35 -8.19
CA GLY A 196 -16.63 1.35 -8.18
C GLY A 196 -17.20 1.65 -6.80
N SER A 197 -18.53 1.66 -6.70
CA SER A 197 -19.27 1.72 -5.44
C SER A 197 -19.44 0.32 -4.82
N PHE A 198 -19.30 0.21 -3.51
CA PHE A 198 -19.45 -1.03 -2.73
C PHE A 198 -20.55 -0.85 -1.68
N ASP A 199 -21.14 -1.97 -1.22
CA ASP A 199 -22.20 -1.93 -0.21
C ASP A 199 -21.63 -1.68 1.20
N ASN A 200 -20.50 -2.34 1.53
CA ASN A 200 -19.83 -2.22 2.82
C ASN A 200 -18.32 -1.95 2.70
N PHE A 201 -17.73 -1.35 3.74
CA PHE A 201 -16.32 -0.95 3.76
C PHE A 201 -15.65 -1.38 5.06
N LEU A 202 -14.44 -1.92 4.95
CA LEU A 202 -13.56 -2.19 6.07
C LEU A 202 -12.40 -1.18 6.04
N VAL A 203 -12.18 -0.49 7.15
CA VAL A 203 -11.17 0.58 7.30
C VAL A 203 -10.27 0.33 8.51
N TRP A 204 -9.13 1.01 8.55
CA TRP A 204 -8.12 0.78 9.58
C TRP A 204 -8.56 1.35 10.92
N SER A 205 -8.91 2.64 10.92
CA SER A 205 -9.12 3.45 12.11
C SER A 205 -10.34 4.37 11.98
N GLN A 206 -10.70 5.04 13.07
CA GLN A 206 -11.72 6.09 13.06
C GLN A 206 -11.36 7.22 12.08
N LEU A 207 -10.08 7.62 12.02
CA LEU A 207 -9.61 8.62 11.06
C LEU A 207 -9.95 8.20 9.62
N MET A 208 -9.66 6.96 9.25
CA MET A 208 -9.93 6.47 7.90
C MET A 208 -11.44 6.35 7.62
N LYS A 209 -12.26 6.02 8.63
CA LYS A 209 -13.73 6.07 8.53
C LYS A 209 -14.20 7.49 8.21
N ASP A 210 -13.71 8.48 8.94
CA ASP A 210 -14.10 9.88 8.75
C ASP A 210 -13.67 10.40 7.37
N GLU A 211 -12.44 10.07 6.94
CA GLU A 211 -11.96 10.40 5.59
C GLU A 211 -12.81 9.73 4.51
N LEU A 212 -13.19 8.45 4.67
CA LEU A 212 -14.03 7.76 3.71
C LEU A 212 -15.37 8.48 3.54
N LEU A 213 -16.04 8.82 4.64
CA LEU A 213 -17.32 9.52 4.61
C LEU A 213 -17.19 10.93 4.01
N TYR A 214 -16.07 11.61 4.24
CA TYR A 214 -15.80 12.91 3.64
C TYR A 214 -15.60 12.83 2.11
N PHE A 215 -14.72 11.93 1.64
CA PHE A 215 -14.39 11.83 0.22
C PHE A 215 -15.44 11.06 -0.61
N TYR A 216 -16.27 10.25 0.06
CA TYR A 216 -17.30 9.41 -0.55
C TYR A 216 -18.66 9.64 0.14
N PRO A 217 -19.30 10.81 -0.04
CA PRO A 217 -20.49 11.21 0.72
C PRO A 217 -21.76 10.37 0.46
N ASN A 218 -21.72 9.42 -0.48
CA ASN A 218 -22.81 8.46 -0.68
C ASN A 218 -22.64 7.18 0.18
N VAL A 219 -21.48 7.02 0.82
CA VAL A 219 -21.23 5.93 1.76
C VAL A 219 -21.94 6.26 3.06
N LYS A 220 -22.68 5.30 3.60
CA LYS A 220 -23.38 5.45 4.88
C LYS A 220 -22.46 4.98 6.02
N GLY A 221 -22.39 5.75 7.11
CA GLY A 221 -21.52 5.44 8.24
C GLY A 221 -21.76 4.09 8.91
N GLN A 222 -23.00 3.58 8.84
CA GLN A 222 -23.38 2.25 9.34
C GLN A 222 -22.86 1.09 8.48
N ASN A 223 -22.38 1.36 7.27
CA ASN A 223 -21.81 0.36 6.35
C ASN A 223 -20.27 0.38 6.38
N VAL A 224 -19.67 1.06 7.36
CA VAL A 224 -18.21 1.24 7.48
C VAL A 224 -17.75 0.69 8.83
N GLU A 225 -16.98 -0.40 8.77
CA GLU A 225 -16.49 -1.12 9.93
C GLU A 225 -14.99 -0.89 10.13
N ILE A 226 -14.59 -0.61 11.38
CA ILE A 226 -13.20 -0.37 11.76
C ILE A 226 -12.61 -1.71 12.21
N VAL A 227 -11.64 -2.23 11.46
CA VAL A 227 -11.10 -3.59 11.66
C VAL A 227 -9.60 -3.62 11.97
N GLY A 228 -8.91 -2.49 11.85
CA GLY A 228 -7.45 -2.42 11.83
C GLY A 228 -6.88 -2.69 10.43
N THR A 229 -5.59 -3.03 10.35
CA THR A 229 -4.95 -3.32 9.06
C THR A 229 -4.22 -4.66 9.04
N PRO A 230 -4.56 -5.55 8.10
CA PRO A 230 -3.84 -6.81 7.93
C PRO A 230 -2.44 -6.60 7.35
N GLN A 231 -2.08 -5.38 6.94
CA GLN A 231 -0.72 -5.07 6.47
C GLN A 231 0.34 -5.31 7.55
N PHE A 232 0.02 -5.05 8.81
CA PHE A 232 0.98 -5.14 9.92
C PHE A 232 0.77 -6.37 10.80
N GLU A 233 -0.33 -7.11 10.63
CA GLU A 233 -0.57 -8.35 11.38
C GLU A 233 0.58 -9.38 11.28
N PRO A 234 1.27 -9.57 10.14
CA PRO A 234 2.42 -10.48 10.08
C PRO A 234 3.51 -10.21 11.14
N TYR A 235 3.60 -8.99 11.66
CA TYR A 235 4.56 -8.60 12.68
C TYR A 235 4.29 -9.21 14.06
N VAL A 236 3.09 -9.73 14.29
CA VAL A 236 2.70 -10.39 15.55
C VAL A 236 2.38 -11.88 15.38
N LEU A 237 2.60 -12.46 14.20
CA LEU A 237 2.38 -13.88 13.94
C LEU A 237 3.67 -14.68 14.20
N SER A 238 3.60 -15.69 15.07
CA SER A 238 4.74 -16.53 15.47
C SER A 238 5.45 -17.19 14.29
N LYS A 239 4.73 -17.53 13.20
CA LYS A 239 5.29 -18.12 11.97
C LYS A 239 6.29 -17.22 11.21
N TYR A 240 6.37 -15.94 11.56
CA TYR A 240 7.32 -14.98 11.00
C TYR A 240 8.38 -14.52 12.01
N GLU A 241 8.34 -15.04 13.23
CA GLU A 241 9.32 -14.72 14.27
C GLU A 241 10.69 -15.36 13.94
N SER A 242 11.76 -14.64 14.27
CA SER A 242 13.13 -15.14 14.20
C SER A 242 13.91 -14.62 15.39
N SER A 243 14.88 -15.38 15.88
CA SER A 243 15.74 -14.90 16.95
C SER A 243 16.67 -13.79 16.45
N LYS A 244 17.11 -12.94 17.39
CA LYS A 244 18.11 -11.91 17.13
C LYS A 244 19.40 -12.53 16.60
N GLU A 245 19.84 -13.65 17.16
CA GLU A 245 21.08 -14.35 16.75
C GLU A 245 20.99 -14.82 15.30
N ASN A 246 19.84 -15.36 14.88
CA ASN A 246 19.61 -15.78 13.50
C ASN A 246 19.62 -14.59 12.55
N PHE A 247 18.99 -13.48 12.93
CA PHE A 247 19.01 -12.25 12.14
C PHE A 247 20.44 -11.70 11.96
N PHE A 248 21.20 -11.62 13.06
CA PHE A 248 22.59 -11.15 13.03
C PHE A 248 23.48 -12.07 12.20
N SER A 249 23.36 -13.39 12.37
CA SER A 249 24.12 -14.36 11.57
C SER A 249 23.76 -14.28 10.08
N LYS A 250 22.47 -14.24 9.75
CA LYS A 250 21.99 -14.22 8.36
C LYS A 250 22.50 -13.01 7.58
N PHE A 251 22.49 -11.83 8.20
CA PHE A 251 22.92 -10.58 7.57
C PHE A 251 24.38 -10.22 7.86
N ASN A 252 25.13 -11.10 8.53
CA ASN A 252 26.51 -10.88 8.95
C ASN A 252 26.70 -9.55 9.71
N LEU A 253 25.79 -9.29 10.66
CA LEU A 253 25.76 -8.07 11.46
C LEU A 253 26.64 -8.22 12.70
N ASP A 254 27.31 -7.13 13.08
CA ASP A 254 28.16 -7.07 14.27
C ASP A 254 27.32 -6.78 15.53
N PRO A 255 27.26 -7.68 16.53
CA PRO A 255 26.49 -7.47 17.76
C PRO A 255 26.99 -6.29 18.61
N ALA A 256 28.21 -5.79 18.39
CA ALA A 256 28.76 -4.63 19.09
C ALA A 256 28.35 -3.28 18.46
N LYS A 257 27.70 -3.29 17.28
CA LYS A 257 27.31 -2.07 16.55
C LYS A 257 25.80 -1.90 16.50
N LYS A 258 25.34 -0.67 16.68
CA LYS A 258 23.94 -0.29 16.45
C LYS A 258 23.59 -0.36 14.97
N ILE A 259 22.34 -0.69 14.64
CA ILE A 259 21.87 -0.85 13.26
C ILE A 259 21.05 0.37 12.86
N ILE A 260 21.57 1.11 11.88
CA ILE A 260 20.79 2.11 11.14
C ILE A 260 20.18 1.41 9.94
N CYS A 261 18.84 1.38 9.85
CA CYS A 261 18.15 0.87 8.69
C CYS A 261 17.71 2.01 7.77
N TYR A 262 18.20 2.01 6.53
CA TYR A 262 17.65 2.85 5.46
C TYR A 262 16.68 2.05 4.60
N SER A 263 15.43 2.49 4.51
CA SER A 263 14.41 1.86 3.67
C SER A 263 14.17 2.67 2.40
N CYS A 264 14.56 2.11 1.25
CA CYS A 264 14.45 2.78 -0.04
C CYS A 264 13.00 2.90 -0.50
N ALA A 265 12.72 3.97 -1.25
CA ALA A 265 11.47 4.10 -1.97
C ALA A 265 11.56 3.43 -3.35
N ASP A 266 10.40 3.27 -4.01
CA ASP A 266 10.32 2.86 -5.41
C ASP A 266 11.04 3.86 -6.33
N VAL A 267 11.65 3.42 -7.45
CA VAL A 267 12.43 4.27 -8.36
C VAL A 267 11.69 5.54 -8.81
N SER A 268 10.35 5.49 -8.93
CA SER A 268 9.56 6.64 -9.38
C SER A 268 9.54 7.80 -8.39
N ILE A 269 9.80 7.50 -7.11
CA ILE A 269 9.79 8.48 -6.01
C ILE A 269 11.08 8.52 -5.22
N GLY A 270 11.94 7.51 -5.31
CA GLY A 270 13.22 7.41 -4.62
C GLY A 270 14.50 7.86 -5.36
N PRO A 271 14.51 8.74 -6.39
CA PRO A 271 15.79 9.11 -7.06
C PRO A 271 16.90 9.60 -6.12
N ASN A 272 16.55 10.14 -4.96
CA ASN A 272 17.51 10.63 -3.96
C ASN A 272 18.05 9.52 -3.02
N ASP A 273 17.52 8.29 -3.04
CA ASP A 273 17.96 7.20 -2.16
C ASP A 273 19.49 6.97 -2.21
N PRO A 274 20.14 6.87 -3.39
CA PRO A 274 21.59 6.68 -3.44
C PRO A 274 22.38 7.81 -2.78
N ILE A 275 21.89 9.05 -2.86
CA ILE A 275 22.54 10.24 -2.28
C ILE A 275 22.50 10.16 -0.76
N VAL A 276 21.34 9.80 -0.20
CA VAL A 276 21.16 9.70 1.25
C VAL A 276 21.95 8.52 1.81
N ILE A 277 21.92 7.36 1.15
CA ILE A 277 22.71 6.19 1.55
C ILE A 277 24.20 6.52 1.56
N LYS A 278 24.70 7.16 0.50
CA LYS A 278 26.09 7.64 0.42
C LYS A 278 26.43 8.59 1.57
N THR A 279 25.55 9.54 1.86
CA THR A 279 25.73 10.51 2.94
C THR A 279 25.90 9.81 4.30
N ILE A 280 25.09 8.79 4.59
CA ILE A 280 25.19 8.02 5.84
C ILE A 280 26.49 7.22 5.87
N ALA A 281 26.83 6.54 4.77
CA ALA A 281 28.05 5.72 4.70
C ALA A 281 29.34 6.55 4.83
N GLU A 282 29.40 7.73 4.21
CA GLU A 282 30.49 8.69 4.39
C GLU A 282 30.57 9.21 5.84
N ALA A 283 29.43 9.51 6.46
CA ALA A 283 29.39 9.95 7.86
C ALA A 283 29.93 8.87 8.81
N ILE A 284 29.64 7.59 8.53
CA ILE A 284 30.22 6.45 9.27
C ILE A 284 31.74 6.41 9.08
N ARG A 285 32.24 6.45 7.83
CA ARG A 285 33.68 6.41 7.54
C ARG A 285 34.45 7.57 8.17
N ASN A 286 33.85 8.75 8.20
CA ASN A 286 34.46 9.97 8.71
C ASN A 286 34.33 10.12 10.24
N ASN A 287 33.72 9.16 10.94
CA ASN A 287 33.41 9.25 12.37
C ASN A 287 32.54 10.49 12.73
N GLU A 288 31.63 10.88 11.83
CA GLU A 288 30.64 11.95 12.07
C GLU A 288 29.44 11.44 12.88
N ILE A 289 29.30 10.11 13.03
CA ILE A 289 28.32 9.46 13.91
C ILE A 289 29.01 9.04 15.21
N GLU A 290 28.49 9.50 16.34
CA GLU A 290 29.12 9.39 17.67
C GLU A 290 29.05 7.98 18.30
N PHE A 291 28.50 7.01 17.57
CA PHE A 291 28.31 5.63 18.02
C PHE A 291 28.95 4.64 17.04
N PRO A 292 29.39 3.46 17.52
CA PRO A 292 29.71 2.35 16.63
C PRO A 292 28.41 1.87 15.96
N VAL A 293 28.28 2.14 14.66
CA VAL A 293 27.08 1.79 13.87
C VAL A 293 27.43 0.97 12.63
N GLN A 294 26.43 0.28 12.11
CA GLN A 294 26.43 -0.37 10.80
C GLN A 294 25.17 0.02 10.03
N LEU A 295 25.30 0.14 8.71
CA LEU A 295 24.20 0.55 7.83
C LEU A 295 23.62 -0.68 7.11
N LEU A 296 22.33 -0.92 7.34
CA LEU A 296 21.54 -1.91 6.62
C LEU A 296 20.56 -1.20 5.69
N VAL A 297 20.70 -1.41 4.39
CA VAL A 297 19.79 -0.86 3.37
C VAL A 297 18.81 -1.92 2.91
N ARG A 298 17.50 -1.64 3.06
CA ARG A 298 16.42 -2.46 2.47
C ARG A 298 15.90 -1.80 1.20
N THR A 299 15.99 -2.50 0.07
CA THR A 299 15.51 -1.97 -1.22
C THR A 299 13.99 -2.04 -1.34
N SER A 300 13.41 -1.35 -2.32
CA SER A 300 11.97 -1.48 -2.62
C SER A 300 11.66 -2.90 -3.16
N PRO A 301 10.53 -3.51 -2.77
CA PRO A 301 10.10 -4.81 -3.32
C PRO A 301 9.58 -4.73 -4.77
N ALA A 302 9.31 -3.52 -5.28
CA ALA A 302 8.70 -3.31 -6.59
C ALA A 302 9.67 -3.50 -7.77
N GLU A 303 10.98 -3.48 -7.51
CA GLU A 303 12.02 -3.37 -8.52
C GLU A 303 13.28 -4.18 -8.19
N ASP A 304 14.18 -4.28 -9.17
CA ASP A 304 15.51 -4.81 -8.95
C ASP A 304 16.46 -3.77 -8.35
N ASP A 305 17.57 -4.23 -7.79
CA ASP A 305 18.53 -3.43 -7.03
C ASP A 305 19.69 -2.90 -7.89
N ARG A 306 19.63 -3.02 -9.23
CA ARG A 306 20.71 -2.58 -10.14
C ARG A 306 21.00 -1.09 -10.01
N ARG A 307 19.99 -0.29 -9.63
CA ARG A 307 20.12 1.15 -9.33
C ARG A 307 21.18 1.45 -8.27
N PHE A 308 21.48 0.51 -7.39
CA PHE A 308 22.43 0.67 -6.30
C PHE A 308 23.82 0.11 -6.59
N LYS A 309 24.10 -0.38 -7.81
CA LYS A 309 25.41 -0.97 -8.16
C LYS A 309 26.58 -0.05 -7.79
N ALA A 310 26.53 1.23 -8.19
CA ALA A 310 27.59 2.18 -7.91
C ALA A 310 27.84 2.38 -6.40
N ILE A 311 26.77 2.42 -5.60
CA ILE A 311 26.87 2.55 -4.14
C ILE A 311 27.43 1.27 -3.51
N ARG A 312 27.01 0.09 -3.98
CA ARG A 312 27.55 -1.20 -3.53
C ARG A 312 29.06 -1.33 -3.81
N ASP A 313 29.49 -0.88 -4.98
CA ASP A 313 30.91 -0.90 -5.37
C ASP A 313 31.74 0.10 -4.53
N GLU A 314 31.19 1.30 -4.23
CA GLU A 314 31.87 2.34 -3.44
C GLU A 314 31.89 2.05 -1.93
N PHE A 315 30.85 1.39 -1.41
CA PHE A 315 30.64 1.09 0.02
C PHE A 315 30.33 -0.40 0.25
N PRO A 316 31.33 -1.29 0.09
CA PRO A 316 31.14 -2.74 0.24
C PRO A 316 30.77 -3.17 1.66
N GLU A 317 30.98 -2.31 2.67
CA GLU A 317 30.60 -2.56 4.06
C GLU A 317 29.09 -2.40 4.34
N ILE A 318 28.32 -1.82 3.41
CA ILE A 318 26.86 -1.68 3.59
C ILE A 318 26.22 -3.07 3.50
N ILE A 319 25.38 -3.39 4.48
CA ILE A 319 24.56 -4.62 4.47
C ILE A 319 23.31 -4.37 3.63
N TRP A 320 22.98 -5.28 2.73
CA TRP A 320 21.83 -5.13 1.83
C TRP A 320 20.78 -6.22 2.06
N ASN A 321 19.55 -5.78 2.30
CA ASN A 321 18.37 -6.65 2.32
C ASN A 321 17.52 -6.37 1.07
N VAL A 322 17.63 -7.24 0.07
CA VAL A 322 16.81 -7.17 -1.15
C VAL A 322 15.54 -8.00 -0.93
N PRO A 323 14.34 -7.40 -0.96
CA PRO A 323 13.10 -8.13 -0.70
C PRO A 323 12.89 -9.27 -1.69
N LYS A 324 12.50 -10.45 -1.19
CA LYS A 324 12.30 -11.66 -2.00
C LYS A 324 10.88 -11.71 -2.59
N TRP A 325 10.59 -10.74 -3.46
CA TRP A 325 9.31 -10.60 -4.16
C TRP A 325 9.39 -11.20 -5.56
N VAL A 326 8.77 -12.37 -5.75
CA VAL A 326 8.83 -13.15 -7.00
C VAL A 326 7.74 -12.69 -7.96
N LEU A 327 8.10 -12.40 -9.20
CA LEU A 327 7.15 -12.10 -10.27
C LEU A 327 6.43 -13.38 -10.70
N THR A 328 5.11 -13.39 -10.60
CA THR A 328 4.27 -14.57 -10.88
C THR A 328 3.69 -14.58 -12.27
N ARG A 329 3.58 -13.41 -12.93
CA ARG A 329 3.07 -13.26 -14.29
C ARG A 329 3.77 -12.13 -15.04
N GLU A 330 4.27 -12.44 -16.24
CA GLU A 330 4.83 -11.45 -17.15
C GLU A 330 3.74 -10.72 -17.96
N ASN A 331 4.08 -9.55 -18.52
CA ASN A 331 3.22 -8.79 -19.44
C ASN A 331 1.84 -8.37 -18.88
N HIS A 332 1.71 -8.31 -17.56
CA HIS A 332 0.56 -7.69 -16.91
C HIS A 332 0.62 -6.17 -17.03
N GLN A 333 -0.53 -5.50 -17.13
CA GLN A 333 -0.59 -4.03 -17.25
C GLN A 333 0.09 -3.31 -16.07
N GLU A 334 0.07 -3.95 -14.90
CA GLU A 334 0.73 -3.50 -13.69
C GLU A 334 1.67 -4.61 -13.20
N SER A 335 2.90 -4.66 -13.71
CA SER A 335 3.83 -5.78 -13.41
C SER A 335 4.16 -5.90 -11.92
N TRP A 336 4.28 -4.76 -11.21
CA TRP A 336 4.51 -4.74 -9.75
C TRP A 336 3.41 -5.48 -8.97
N SER A 337 2.16 -5.42 -9.43
CA SER A 337 1.02 -6.08 -8.78
C SER A 337 1.11 -7.61 -8.80
N GLN A 338 1.91 -8.15 -9.72
CA GLN A 338 2.10 -9.60 -9.90
C GLN A 338 3.33 -10.12 -9.13
N ARG A 339 3.92 -9.31 -8.24
CA ARG A 339 5.01 -9.76 -7.37
C ARG A 339 4.47 -10.18 -6.01
N ILE A 340 4.78 -11.40 -5.57
CA ILE A 340 4.38 -11.90 -4.23
C ILE A 340 5.61 -12.05 -3.32
N PRO A 341 5.52 -11.72 -2.02
CA PRO A 341 6.61 -11.96 -1.09
C PRO A 341 6.77 -13.45 -0.77
N SER A 342 8.00 -13.88 -0.50
CA SER A 342 8.25 -15.15 0.18
C SER A 342 8.01 -15.02 1.68
N GLN A 343 7.81 -16.15 2.38
CA GLN A 343 7.77 -16.18 3.84
C GLN A 343 9.05 -15.62 4.46
N GLU A 344 10.19 -15.93 3.84
CA GLU A 344 11.49 -15.41 4.26
C GLU A 344 11.56 -13.87 4.19
N ASP A 345 10.98 -13.23 3.18
CA ASP A 345 10.96 -11.76 3.12
C ASP A 345 10.17 -11.14 4.29
N ILE A 346 9.06 -11.77 4.67
CA ILE A 346 8.24 -11.30 5.80
C ILE A 346 8.99 -11.49 7.12
N THR A 347 9.63 -12.65 7.31
CA THR A 347 10.51 -12.92 8.46
C THR A 347 11.67 -11.93 8.53
N ASP A 348 12.31 -11.63 7.41
CA ASP A 348 13.41 -10.67 7.32
C ASP A 348 12.96 -9.25 7.67
N LEU A 349 11.82 -8.82 7.13
CA LEU A 349 11.24 -7.52 7.45
C LEU A 349 10.90 -7.42 8.95
N ARG A 350 10.21 -8.41 9.52
CA ARG A 350 9.90 -8.42 10.96
C ARG A 350 11.18 -8.36 11.80
N SER A 351 12.17 -9.18 11.49
CA SER A 351 13.45 -9.21 12.21
C SER A 351 14.17 -7.85 12.13
N LEU A 352 14.14 -7.20 10.97
CA LEU A 352 14.72 -5.88 10.76
C LEU A 352 14.00 -4.82 11.61
N LEU A 353 12.67 -4.85 11.68
CA LEU A 353 11.87 -3.93 12.49
C LEU A 353 12.13 -4.13 14.00
N GLU A 354 12.26 -5.37 14.46
CA GLU A 354 12.55 -5.72 15.85
C GLU A 354 13.96 -5.30 16.28
N ASN A 355 14.95 -5.50 15.40
CA ASN A 355 16.36 -5.44 15.79
C ASN A 355 17.09 -4.15 15.39
N SER A 356 16.54 -3.32 14.50
CA SER A 356 17.19 -2.04 14.18
C SER A 356 17.11 -1.04 15.35
N ASP A 357 18.10 -0.16 15.46
CA ASP A 357 18.14 0.91 16.46
C ASP A 357 17.52 2.22 15.94
N LEU A 358 17.60 2.46 14.63
CA LEU A 358 17.15 3.70 13.99
C LEU A 358 16.63 3.42 12.58
N SER A 359 15.49 4.02 12.22
CA SER A 359 14.93 3.99 10.87
C SER A 359 15.15 5.31 10.13
N ILE A 360 15.53 5.23 8.85
CA ILE A 360 15.64 6.37 7.94
C ILE A 360 14.91 6.04 6.63
N ASN A 361 13.98 6.92 6.19
CA ASN A 361 13.24 6.73 4.93
C ASN A 361 12.60 8.03 4.41
N MET A 362 12.28 8.15 3.12
CA MET A 362 11.82 9.41 2.50
C MET A 362 10.30 9.73 2.58
N CYS A 363 9.67 9.52 3.74
CA CYS A 363 8.21 9.65 3.95
C CYS A 363 7.38 8.42 3.52
N SER A 364 7.89 7.24 3.84
CA SER A 364 7.28 5.93 3.51
C SER A 364 6.35 5.42 4.61
N THR A 365 5.51 4.44 4.26
CA THR A 365 4.78 3.59 5.21
C THR A 365 5.72 2.95 6.23
N MET A 366 6.98 2.67 5.85
CA MET A 366 8.03 2.18 6.75
C MET A 366 8.17 2.99 8.05
N SER A 367 7.80 4.28 8.03
CA SER A 367 7.73 5.08 9.26
C SER A 367 6.75 4.46 10.27
N LEU A 368 5.55 4.05 9.85
CA LEU A 368 4.59 3.34 10.70
C LEU A 368 5.10 1.95 11.09
N ASP A 369 5.71 1.21 10.16
CA ASP A 369 6.27 -0.12 10.44
C ASP A 369 7.27 -0.07 11.60
N PHE A 370 8.17 0.91 11.62
CA PHE A 370 9.16 1.09 12.68
C PHE A 370 8.56 1.68 13.97
N MET A 371 7.56 2.56 13.87
CA MET A 371 6.84 3.08 15.04
C MET A 371 6.12 1.97 15.82
N LEU A 372 5.64 0.92 15.16
CA LEU A 372 5.02 -0.24 15.82
C LEU A 372 5.99 -0.97 16.75
N PHE A 373 7.29 -0.90 16.48
CA PHE A 373 8.36 -1.46 17.31
C PHE A 373 9.07 -0.39 18.14
N ASP A 374 8.45 0.80 18.26
CA ASP A 374 8.95 1.93 19.01
C ASP A 374 10.37 2.39 18.61
N LYS A 375 10.70 2.26 17.31
CA LYS A 375 11.99 2.70 16.80
C LYS A 375 11.95 4.19 16.42
N PRO A 376 13.00 4.97 16.73
CA PRO A 376 13.16 6.32 16.19
C PRO A 376 13.11 6.31 14.66
N VAL A 377 12.50 7.35 14.08
CA VAL A 377 12.33 7.50 12.64
C VAL A 377 12.78 8.89 12.20
N ILE A 378 13.69 8.93 11.24
CA ILE A 378 14.12 10.13 10.52
C ILE A 378 13.56 10.06 9.10
N ASN A 379 12.92 11.13 8.64
CA ASN A 379 12.58 11.25 7.23
C ASN A 379 13.46 12.20 6.47
N THR A 380 14.09 11.67 5.43
CA THR A 380 15.00 12.42 4.56
C THR A 380 14.23 12.98 3.38
N VAL A 381 14.37 14.29 3.17
CA VAL A 381 13.75 15.02 2.07
C VAL A 381 14.75 16.04 1.52
N PHE A 382 15.82 15.53 0.91
CA PHE A 382 16.97 16.32 0.49
C PHE A 382 16.65 17.26 -0.67
N GLY A 383 15.71 16.88 -1.54
CA GLY A 383 15.46 17.61 -2.76
C GLY A 383 14.32 18.61 -2.67
N ASN A 384 14.49 19.70 -3.40
CA ASN A 384 13.48 20.73 -3.59
C ASN A 384 13.66 21.39 -4.95
N ARG A 385 12.75 22.29 -5.30
CA ARG A 385 12.74 22.98 -6.61
C ARG A 385 13.97 23.86 -6.89
N GLN A 386 14.77 24.17 -5.88
CA GLN A 386 15.89 25.12 -5.98
C GLN A 386 17.25 24.42 -6.08
N ASN A 387 17.38 23.17 -5.64
CA ASN A 387 18.69 22.50 -5.53
C ASN A 387 18.96 21.42 -6.60
N GLY A 388 18.07 21.25 -7.57
CA GLY A 388 18.26 20.33 -8.70
C GLY A 388 18.09 18.84 -8.38
N LEU A 389 17.86 18.49 -7.12
CA LEU A 389 17.50 17.13 -6.71
C LEU A 389 16.00 16.86 -6.94
N TYR A 390 15.59 15.60 -6.86
CA TYR A 390 14.18 15.25 -6.94
C TYR A 390 13.41 15.88 -5.77
N ASP A 391 12.37 16.67 -6.05
CA ASP A 391 11.58 17.41 -5.06
C ASP A 391 10.75 16.46 -4.16
N ASP A 392 11.41 15.75 -3.25
CA ASP A 392 10.82 14.84 -2.26
C ASP A 392 10.22 15.59 -1.06
N GLN A 393 10.67 16.83 -0.78
CA GLN A 393 10.02 17.72 0.20
C GLN A 393 8.54 17.97 -0.09
N ARG A 394 8.11 17.82 -1.35
CA ARG A 394 6.70 17.95 -1.72
C ARG A 394 5.79 16.96 -0.97
N PHE A 395 6.29 15.79 -0.58
CA PHE A 395 5.50 14.75 0.10
C PHE A 395 5.08 15.15 1.52
N LEU A 396 5.83 16.04 2.19
CA LEU A 396 5.45 16.58 3.49
C LEU A 396 4.09 17.31 3.48
N ASN A 397 3.66 17.77 2.32
CA ASN A 397 2.38 18.47 2.18
C ASN A 397 1.18 17.53 1.98
N TYR A 398 1.42 16.22 1.78
CA TYR A 398 0.34 15.25 1.66
C TYR A 398 -0.34 15.09 3.01
N ILE A 399 -1.68 15.16 3.05
CA ILE A 399 -2.40 15.26 4.33
C ILE A 399 -2.18 14.09 5.29
N HIS A 400 -1.96 12.86 4.78
CA HIS A 400 -1.62 11.72 5.64
C HIS A 400 -0.24 11.92 6.29
N TYR A 401 0.72 12.47 5.55
CA TYR A 401 2.07 12.74 6.05
C TYR A 401 2.15 14.01 6.90
N LYS A 402 1.33 15.01 6.57
CA LYS A 402 1.21 16.23 7.38
C LYS A 402 0.79 15.88 8.82
N LYS A 403 -0.09 14.88 9.00
CA LYS A 403 -0.43 14.36 10.33
C LYS A 403 0.80 13.80 11.05
N VAL A 404 1.67 13.07 10.35
CA VAL A 404 2.93 12.54 10.90
C VAL A 404 3.86 13.68 11.35
N THR A 405 4.04 14.70 10.52
CA THR A 405 4.90 15.85 10.84
C THR A 405 4.31 16.71 11.96
N ASP A 406 3.01 17.01 11.90
CA ASP A 406 2.31 17.82 12.92
C ASP A 406 2.23 17.09 14.26
N GLY A 407 2.10 15.77 14.22
CA GLY A 407 2.14 14.90 15.40
C GLY A 407 3.54 14.69 15.96
N ASN A 408 4.58 15.26 15.34
CA ASN A 408 5.97 15.22 15.81
C ASN A 408 6.51 13.78 16.01
N ALA A 409 5.93 12.79 15.32
CA ALA A 409 6.27 11.37 15.45
C ALA A 409 7.60 10.97 14.79
N VAL A 410 8.15 11.87 13.96
CA VAL A 410 9.38 11.70 13.18
C VAL A 410 10.21 12.97 13.25
N THR A 411 11.50 12.89 12.97
CA THR A 411 12.31 14.07 12.61
C THR A 411 12.40 14.19 11.09
N ILE A 412 12.62 15.41 10.59
CA ILE A 412 12.74 15.69 9.16
C ILE A 412 14.15 16.21 8.88
N ALA A 413 14.91 15.51 8.03
CA ALA A 413 16.24 15.91 7.58
C ALA A 413 16.18 16.42 6.13
N LYS A 414 16.50 17.69 5.92
CA LYS A 414 16.46 18.34 4.59
C LYS A 414 17.83 18.38 3.90
N ASP A 415 18.90 18.03 4.60
CA ASP A 415 20.27 18.05 4.11
C ASP A 415 21.18 17.11 4.92
N LYS A 416 22.44 16.97 4.49
CA LYS A 416 23.46 16.14 5.13
C LYS A 416 23.63 16.49 6.61
N LYS A 417 23.75 17.78 6.93
CA LYS A 417 24.02 18.24 8.31
C LYS A 417 22.87 17.85 9.23
N GLN A 418 21.64 18.16 8.84
CA GLN A 418 20.45 17.81 9.61
C GLN A 418 20.30 16.31 9.78
N LEU A 419 20.64 15.52 8.75
CA LEU A 419 20.59 14.06 8.84
C LEU A 419 21.55 13.53 9.91
N ILE A 420 22.82 13.96 9.89
CA ILE A 420 23.83 13.51 10.84
C ILE A 420 23.48 13.96 12.26
N ASP A 421 23.11 15.22 12.44
CA ASP A 421 22.70 15.77 13.74
C ASP A 421 21.52 14.96 14.33
N GLN A 422 20.54 14.60 13.50
CA GLN A 422 19.38 13.81 13.92
C GLN A 422 19.70 12.34 14.16
N ILE A 423 20.64 11.75 13.43
CA ILE A 423 21.15 10.40 13.69
C ILE A 423 21.76 10.36 15.10
N ASN A 424 22.70 11.26 15.40
CA ASN A 424 23.35 11.31 16.71
C ASN A 424 22.32 11.53 17.83
N GLN A 425 21.43 12.52 17.67
CA GLN A 425 20.38 12.79 18.65
C GLN A 425 19.47 11.56 18.89
N SER A 426 19.05 10.87 17.82
CA SER A 426 18.15 9.70 17.94
C SER A 426 18.84 8.50 18.58
N LEU A 427 20.15 8.33 18.40
CA LEU A 427 20.92 7.27 19.04
C LEU A 427 21.25 7.57 20.51
N ILE A 428 21.40 8.85 20.86
CA ILE A 428 21.55 9.33 22.25
C ILE A 428 20.23 9.17 23.02
N ASN A 429 19.11 9.61 22.44
CA ASN A 429 17.81 9.65 23.10
C ASN A 429 16.71 8.98 22.25
N PRO A 430 16.71 7.64 22.11
CA PRO A 430 15.75 6.94 21.25
C PRO A 430 14.28 7.09 21.72
N ASP A 431 14.08 7.35 23.01
CA ASP A 431 12.75 7.51 23.61
C ASP A 431 12.19 8.93 23.48
N GLU A 432 12.93 9.90 22.93
CA GLU A 432 12.53 11.32 22.84
C GLU A 432 11.11 11.51 22.30
N ARG A 433 10.72 10.69 21.32
CA ARG A 433 9.46 10.79 20.58
C ARG A 433 8.53 9.59 20.77
N LYS A 434 8.79 8.77 21.79
CA LYS A 434 8.03 7.53 22.04
C LYS A 434 6.53 7.77 22.16
N LYS A 435 6.14 8.83 22.88
CA LYS A 435 4.73 9.20 23.07
C LYS A 435 4.08 9.62 21.74
N GLU A 436 4.78 10.42 20.94
CA GLU A 436 4.33 10.92 19.64
C GLU A 436 4.18 9.78 18.63
N ARG A 437 5.14 8.85 18.59
CA ARG A 437 5.07 7.62 17.78
C ARG A 437 3.84 6.79 18.17
N LYS A 438 3.61 6.56 19.47
CA LYS A 438 2.43 5.82 19.95
C LYS A 438 1.13 6.52 19.53
N ASN A 439 1.03 7.84 19.74
CA ASN A 439 -0.15 8.60 19.34
C ASN A 439 -0.42 8.51 17.83
N MET A 440 0.63 8.47 17.00
CA MET A 440 0.51 8.31 15.55
C MET A 440 -0.01 6.92 15.17
N ILE A 441 0.48 5.87 15.82
CA ILE A 441 -0.03 4.50 15.66
C ILE A 441 -1.50 4.40 16.04
N ASP A 442 -1.88 4.93 17.21
CA ASP A 442 -3.26 4.94 17.69
C ASP A 442 -4.19 5.69 16.71
N LEU A 443 -3.73 6.82 16.16
CA LEU A 443 -4.48 7.61 15.18
C LEU A 443 -4.68 6.87 13.84
N GLN A 444 -3.63 6.24 13.31
CA GLN A 444 -3.64 5.68 11.95
C GLN A 444 -4.22 4.27 11.89
N ILE A 445 -3.89 3.42 12.86
CA ILE A 445 -4.24 2.00 12.87
C ILE A 445 -5.47 1.74 13.74
N GLY A 446 -5.62 2.43 14.88
CA GLY A 446 -6.83 2.43 15.72
C GLY A 446 -7.22 1.12 16.40
N GLN A 447 -6.70 -0.03 15.97
CA GLN A 447 -6.97 -1.36 16.52
C GLN A 447 -5.66 -2.11 16.80
N GLU A 448 -5.69 -3.03 17.75
CA GLU A 448 -4.53 -3.87 18.07
C GLU A 448 -4.15 -4.79 16.90
N LEU A 449 -2.87 -5.08 16.68
CA LEU A 449 -2.47 -6.00 15.59
C LEU A 449 -2.94 -7.44 15.82
N PRO A 450 -2.82 -8.03 17.03
CA PRO A 450 -3.31 -9.38 17.28
C PRO A 450 -4.80 -9.53 16.98
N GLY A 451 -5.16 -10.62 16.29
CA GLY A 451 -6.55 -10.93 15.95
C GLY A 451 -7.16 -10.05 14.84
N THR A 452 -6.34 -9.36 14.03
CA THR A 452 -6.84 -8.57 12.90
C THR A 452 -7.60 -9.43 11.90
N SER A 453 -7.03 -10.55 11.49
CA SER A 453 -7.65 -11.55 10.62
C SER A 453 -8.98 -12.03 11.16
N LYS A 454 -9.05 -12.31 12.47
CA LYS A 454 -10.27 -12.75 13.16
C LYS A 454 -11.34 -11.68 13.13
N ARG A 455 -11.01 -10.42 13.47
CA ARG A 455 -11.94 -9.29 13.42
C ARG A 455 -12.50 -9.08 12.02
N ILE A 456 -11.65 -9.15 10.99
CA ILE A 456 -12.07 -9.03 9.58
C ILE A 456 -13.06 -10.16 9.23
N ALA A 457 -12.70 -11.42 9.53
CA ALA A 457 -13.55 -12.57 9.22
C ALA A 457 -14.92 -12.51 9.91
N GLN A 458 -14.95 -12.14 11.20
CA GLN A 458 -16.19 -11.94 11.96
C GLN A 458 -17.02 -10.78 11.41
N THR A 459 -16.38 -9.65 11.05
CA THR A 459 -17.07 -8.52 10.43
C THR A 459 -17.72 -8.91 9.09
N LEU A 460 -17.02 -9.70 8.27
CA LEU A 460 -17.60 -10.16 7.01
C LEU A 460 -18.77 -11.14 7.20
N SER A 461 -18.78 -11.91 8.30
CA SER A 461 -19.84 -12.89 8.56
C SER A 461 -21.17 -12.23 8.93
N THR A 462 -21.13 -11.05 9.57
CA THR A 462 -22.33 -10.26 9.90
C THR A 462 -22.99 -9.65 8.66
N PHE A 463 -22.24 -9.40 7.57
CA PHE A 463 -22.83 -8.93 6.31
C PHE A 463 -23.64 -9.99 5.56
N ASN A 464 -23.63 -11.25 6.04
CA ASN A 464 -24.37 -12.37 5.48
C ASN A 464 -25.58 -12.77 6.36
N GLU A 465 -25.88 -11.98 7.39
CA GLU A 465 -27.09 -12.06 8.20
C GLU A 465 -28.17 -11.15 7.62
#